data_AF-A0A0G4KU37-F1
#
_entry.id   AF-A0A0G4KU37-F1
#
_cell.length_a   1.000
_cell.length_b   1.000
_cell.length_c   1.000
_cell.angle_alpha   90.00
_cell.angle_beta   90.00
_cell.angle_gamma   90.00
#
_symmetry.space_group_name_H-M   'P 1'
#
loop_
_entity.id
_entity.type
_entity.pdbx_description
1 polymer ?
#
loop_
_entity_poly.entity_id
_entity_poly.type
_entity_poly.pdbx_seq_one_letter_code
_entity_poly.pdbx_strand_id
1 'polypeptide(L)'
;MVSSKVVALVGAFFASSTVAQATTSNEMGAAAFLWPADRKWVDATDETAPCGGAQLGERTAFPLTNGRLALVTQDNTRAVHVGVSYSNNPTSASDFETFYGPDQVGALDLGHTCIT
;
A
#
# COMPACT_ATOMS: atom_id res chain seq x y z
N MET A 1 18.81 49.51 51.06
CA MET A 1 19.16 48.16 50.55
C MET A 1 18.11 47.18 51.05
N VAL A 2 17.09 46.87 50.25
CA VAL A 2 16.25 45.67 50.45
C VAL A 2 15.89 45.14 49.05
N SER A 3 16.14 43.85 48.88
CA SER A 3 16.31 43.12 47.64
C SER A 3 14.99 42.82 46.92
N SER A 4 14.88 43.23 45.65
CA SER A 4 13.77 42.85 44.76
C SER A 4 13.92 41.40 44.30
N LYS A 5 13.02 40.52 44.72
CA LYS A 5 12.92 39.15 44.18
C LYS A 5 12.02 39.14 42.95
N VAL A 6 12.63 39.09 41.77
CA VAL A 6 11.91 38.80 40.51
C VAL A 6 11.62 37.30 40.48
N VAL A 7 10.34 36.93 40.52
CA VAL A 7 9.89 35.55 40.32
C VAL A 7 9.51 35.41 38.84
N ALA A 8 10.37 34.77 38.06
CA ALA A 8 10.10 34.45 36.67
C ALA A 8 9.17 33.22 36.60
N LEU A 9 7.94 33.40 36.10
CA LEU A 9 7.03 32.33 35.74
C LEU A 9 7.45 31.77 34.38
N VAL A 10 8.24 30.70 34.37
CA VAL A 10 8.50 29.90 33.16
C VAL A 10 7.45 28.79 33.11
N GLY A 11 6.31 29.07 32.49
CA GLY A 11 5.31 28.06 32.14
C GLY A 11 5.74 27.33 30.88
N ALA A 12 6.12 26.06 31.01
CA ALA A 12 6.47 25.20 29.88
C ALA A 12 5.23 24.92 29.01
N PHE A 13 5.22 25.44 27.78
CA PHE A 13 4.30 25.00 26.74
C PHE A 13 4.73 23.60 26.27
N PHE A 14 4.05 22.55 26.74
CA PHE A 14 4.15 21.24 26.13
C PHE A 14 3.35 21.25 24.83
N ALA A 15 4.04 21.41 23.69
CA ALA A 15 3.45 21.13 22.40
C ALA A 15 3.32 19.60 22.27
N SER A 16 2.10 19.08 22.46
CA SER A 16 1.79 17.68 22.17
C SER A 16 1.79 17.47 20.66
N SER A 17 2.92 17.01 20.12
CA SER A 17 3.01 16.56 18.74
C SER A 17 2.26 15.23 18.62
N THR A 18 1.02 15.25 18.12
CA THR A 18 0.34 14.02 17.70
C THR A 18 1.02 13.55 16.41
N VAL A 19 1.97 12.62 16.53
CA VAL A 19 2.48 11.91 15.36
C VAL A 19 1.35 11.02 14.86
N ALA A 20 0.87 11.24 13.64
CA ALA A 20 -0.08 10.32 13.02
C ALA A 20 0.63 8.96 12.88
N GLN A 21 0.20 7.97 13.64
CA GLN A 21 0.78 6.63 13.60
C GLN A 21 0.29 5.96 12.32
N ALA A 22 1.21 5.65 11.40
CA ALA A 22 0.88 4.84 10.23
C ALA A 22 0.33 3.50 10.74
N THR A 23 -0.93 3.21 10.43
CA THR A 23 -1.57 1.95 10.81
C THR A 23 -1.16 0.89 9.80
N THR A 24 -0.28 -0.02 10.22
CA THR A 24 0.04 -1.21 9.44
C THR A 24 -1.00 -2.30 9.73
N SER A 25 -1.41 -3.01 8.69
CA SER A 25 -2.27 -4.19 8.74
C SER A 25 -1.43 -5.46 8.78
N ASN A 26 -1.85 -6.41 9.61
CA ASN A 26 -1.29 -7.77 9.67
C ASN A 26 -2.00 -8.72 8.68
N GLU A 27 -2.86 -8.19 7.81
CA GLU A 27 -3.70 -8.97 6.89
C GLU A 27 -3.28 -8.80 5.41
N MET A 28 -2.20 -8.06 5.14
CA MET A 28 -1.67 -7.82 3.81
C MET A 28 -0.14 -7.64 3.85
N GLY A 29 0.52 -7.87 2.72
CA GLY A 29 1.95 -7.60 2.53
C GLY A 29 2.25 -6.09 2.35
N ALA A 30 3.37 -5.78 1.70
CA ALA A 30 3.79 -4.39 1.47
C ALA A 30 2.78 -3.56 0.65
N ALA A 31 2.07 -4.22 -0.27
CA ALA A 31 1.01 -3.65 -1.09
C ALA A 31 -0.10 -4.68 -1.36
N ALA A 32 -1.32 -4.22 -1.56
CA ALA A 32 -2.47 -5.06 -1.90
C ALA A 32 -3.44 -4.35 -2.85
N PHE A 33 -4.33 -5.14 -3.47
CA PHE A 33 -5.46 -4.60 -4.22
C PHE A 33 -6.68 -4.50 -3.29
N LEU A 34 -7.25 -3.30 -3.18
CA LEU A 34 -8.58 -3.09 -2.61
C LEU A 34 -9.68 -3.43 -3.63
N TRP A 35 -9.43 -3.16 -4.92
CA TRP A 35 -10.34 -3.51 -6.00
C TRP A 35 -9.59 -3.65 -7.35
N PRO A 36 -9.85 -4.70 -8.14
CA PRO A 36 -10.59 -5.91 -7.76
C PRO A 36 -9.91 -6.60 -6.57
N ALA A 37 -10.66 -7.38 -5.79
CA ALA A 37 -10.09 -8.03 -4.61
C ALA A 37 -8.89 -8.91 -5.00
N ASP A 38 -7.83 -8.85 -4.21
CA ASP A 38 -6.68 -9.72 -4.36
C ASP A 38 -7.00 -11.17 -4.00
N ARG A 39 -6.06 -12.06 -4.34
CA ARG A 39 -6.12 -13.44 -3.85
C ARG A 39 -5.79 -13.43 -2.37
N LYS A 40 -6.28 -14.44 -1.64
CA LYS A 40 -6.00 -14.60 -0.21
C LYS A 40 -4.50 -14.53 0.06
N TRP A 41 -4.09 -13.50 0.78
CA TRP A 41 -2.73 -13.33 1.26
C TRP A 41 -2.40 -14.34 2.36
N VAL A 42 -1.15 -14.81 2.35
CA VAL A 42 -0.60 -15.76 3.33
C VAL A 42 0.83 -15.35 3.65
N ASP A 43 1.04 -14.88 4.87
CA ASP A 43 2.35 -14.42 5.38
C ASP A 43 3.50 -15.38 5.06
N ALA A 44 3.30 -16.68 5.32
CA ALA A 44 4.31 -17.72 5.12
C ALA A 44 4.78 -17.90 3.67
N THR A 45 4.00 -17.43 2.68
CA THR A 45 4.31 -17.61 1.25
C THR A 45 4.41 -16.29 0.48
N ASP A 46 4.34 -15.13 1.13
CA ASP A 46 4.23 -13.83 0.46
C ASP A 46 5.40 -13.54 -0.52
N GLU A 47 6.58 -14.09 -0.25
CA GLU A 47 7.76 -13.98 -1.14
C GLU A 47 7.82 -15.06 -2.24
N THR A 48 6.87 -16.00 -2.26
CA THR A 48 6.83 -17.10 -3.24
C THR A 48 6.22 -16.60 -4.55
N ALA A 49 7.01 -16.58 -5.62
CA ALA A 49 6.52 -16.23 -6.94
C ALA A 49 5.71 -17.39 -7.58
N PRO A 50 4.69 -17.10 -8.43
CA PRO A 50 4.03 -15.80 -8.60
C PRO A 50 2.97 -15.54 -7.51
N CYS A 51 2.61 -14.26 -7.33
CA CYS A 51 1.47 -13.83 -6.50
C CYS A 51 1.52 -14.26 -5.01
N GLY A 52 2.70 -14.28 -4.38
CA GLY A 52 2.83 -14.66 -2.96
C GLY A 52 2.40 -16.09 -2.66
N GLY A 53 2.57 -17.00 -3.62
CA GLY A 53 2.17 -18.40 -3.53
C GLY A 53 0.65 -18.63 -3.51
N ALA A 54 -0.15 -17.57 -3.73
CA ALA A 54 -1.59 -17.65 -3.64
C ALA A 54 -2.19 -18.47 -4.79
N GLN A 55 -2.99 -19.47 -4.42
CA GLN A 55 -3.74 -20.30 -5.37
C GLN A 55 -4.77 -19.47 -6.15
N LEU A 56 -5.17 -19.97 -7.33
CA LEU A 56 -6.31 -19.43 -8.05
C LEU A 56 -7.55 -19.42 -7.14
N GLY A 57 -8.30 -18.32 -7.18
CA GLY A 57 -9.54 -18.15 -6.44
C GLY A 57 -10.66 -17.61 -7.32
N GLU A 58 -11.68 -17.08 -6.66
CA GLU A 58 -12.82 -16.44 -7.32
C GLU A 58 -12.40 -15.24 -8.16
N ARG A 59 -12.99 -15.11 -9.35
CA ARG A 59 -12.67 -14.04 -10.30
C ARG A 59 -13.66 -12.91 -10.20
N THR A 60 -13.17 -11.68 -10.24
CA THR A 60 -14.00 -10.47 -10.29
C THR A 60 -14.35 -10.13 -11.74
N ALA A 61 -15.62 -9.85 -12.03
CA ALA A 61 -16.03 -9.29 -13.32
C ALA A 61 -15.51 -7.85 -13.43
N PHE A 62 -14.49 -7.65 -14.28
CA PHE A 62 -13.86 -6.35 -14.46
C PHE A 62 -14.42 -5.65 -15.72
N PRO A 63 -14.86 -4.39 -15.63
CA PRO A 63 -15.40 -3.66 -16.76
C PRO A 63 -14.28 -3.27 -17.74
N LEU A 64 -14.48 -3.54 -19.02
CA LEU A 64 -13.52 -3.18 -20.08
C LEU A 64 -13.52 -1.68 -20.41
N THR A 65 -14.46 -0.92 -19.84
CA THR A 65 -14.59 0.52 -20.05
C THR A 65 -14.72 1.19 -18.70
N ASN A 66 -13.89 2.21 -18.45
CA ASN A 66 -13.84 2.95 -17.18
C ASN A 66 -13.59 2.05 -15.95
N GLY A 67 -12.88 0.92 -16.14
CA GLY A 67 -12.33 0.14 -15.03
C GLY A 67 -11.27 0.93 -14.27
N ARG A 68 -11.09 0.58 -13.00
CA ARG A 68 -10.14 1.23 -12.09
C ARG A 68 -9.42 0.17 -11.30
N LEU A 69 -8.24 0.46 -10.81
CA LEU A 69 -7.59 -0.37 -9.80
C LEU A 69 -7.48 0.46 -8.53
N ALA A 70 -7.95 -0.08 -7.41
CA ALA A 70 -7.75 0.49 -6.10
C ALA A 70 -6.67 -0.32 -5.39
N LEU A 71 -5.62 0.36 -4.98
CA LEU A 71 -4.41 -0.17 -4.37
C LEU A 71 -4.27 0.39 -2.96
N VAL A 72 -3.60 -0.35 -2.09
CA VAL A 72 -3.17 0.12 -0.78
C VAL A 72 -1.73 -0.27 -0.53
N THR A 73 -0.93 0.64 0.03
CA THR A 73 0.45 0.36 0.44
C THR A 73 0.66 0.69 1.92
N GLN A 74 1.51 -0.10 2.55
CA GLN A 74 1.93 0.09 3.94
C GLN A 74 3.28 0.81 4.05
N ASP A 75 3.98 0.94 2.93
CA ASP A 75 5.25 1.67 2.79
C ASP A 75 5.24 2.52 1.52
N ASN A 76 5.98 3.63 1.55
CA ASN A 76 6.17 4.48 0.37
C ASN A 76 6.92 3.68 -0.71
N THR A 77 6.22 3.39 -1.80
CA THR A 77 6.70 2.52 -2.88
C THR A 77 6.91 3.33 -4.14
N ARG A 78 8.00 3.04 -4.86
CA ARG A 78 8.41 3.73 -6.10
C ARG A 78 8.61 2.70 -7.21
N ALA A 79 8.45 3.14 -8.45
CA ALA A 79 8.58 2.30 -9.64
C ALA A 79 7.66 1.08 -9.62
N VAL A 80 6.36 1.32 -9.42
CA VAL A 80 5.36 0.25 -9.35
C VAL A 80 5.00 -0.24 -10.75
N HIS A 81 4.91 -1.56 -10.87
CA HIS A 81 4.42 -2.23 -12.07
C HIS A 81 3.11 -2.97 -11.74
N VAL A 82 2.13 -2.88 -12.65
CA VAL A 82 0.95 -3.74 -12.64
C VAL A 82 1.09 -4.70 -13.81
N GLY A 83 1.16 -5.99 -13.50
CA GLY A 83 1.21 -7.06 -14.50
C GLY A 83 -0.17 -7.66 -14.77
N VAL A 84 -0.42 -8.05 -16.02
CA VAL A 84 -1.62 -8.80 -16.42
C VAL A 84 -1.22 -10.12 -17.09
N SER A 85 -1.95 -11.19 -16.80
CA SER A 85 -1.87 -12.42 -17.56
C SER A 85 -3.23 -12.71 -18.18
N TYR A 86 -3.25 -13.01 -19.48
CA TYR A 86 -4.47 -13.47 -20.17
C TYR A 86 -4.66 -14.98 -20.08
N SER A 87 -3.74 -15.70 -19.41
CA SER A 87 -3.92 -17.12 -19.12
C SER A 87 -4.99 -17.31 -18.04
N ASN A 88 -5.80 -18.37 -18.19
CA ASN A 88 -6.73 -18.79 -17.15
C ASN A 88 -6.01 -19.41 -15.93
N ASN A 89 -4.75 -19.81 -16.07
CA ASN A 89 -3.94 -20.37 -15.00
C ASN A 89 -2.48 -19.93 -15.15
N PRO A 90 -2.13 -18.69 -14.77
CA PRO A 90 -0.73 -18.26 -14.71
C PRO A 90 -0.02 -18.98 -13.56
N THR A 91 1.09 -19.63 -13.88
CA THR A 91 1.89 -20.44 -12.95
C THR A 91 3.32 -19.94 -12.83
N SER A 92 3.73 -18.99 -13.66
CA SER A 92 5.05 -18.37 -13.67
C SER A 92 4.98 -16.85 -13.78
N ALA A 93 6.02 -16.15 -13.31
CA ALA A 93 6.12 -14.69 -13.49
C ALA A 93 6.17 -14.28 -14.97
N SER A 94 6.69 -15.14 -15.84
CA SER A 94 6.72 -14.92 -17.30
C SER A 94 5.37 -15.03 -17.99
N ASP A 95 4.33 -15.51 -17.30
CA ASP A 95 2.96 -15.53 -17.85
C ASP A 95 2.31 -14.14 -17.81
N PHE A 96 2.98 -13.14 -17.22
CA PHE A 96 2.50 -11.79 -17.06
C PHE A 96 3.26 -10.82 -17.96
N GLU A 97 2.53 -9.91 -18.58
CA GLU A 97 3.07 -8.74 -19.27
C GLU A 97 2.83 -7.48 -18.44
N THR A 98 3.64 -6.44 -18.65
CA THR A 98 3.44 -5.15 -17.98
C THR A 98 2.21 -4.47 -18.59
N PHE A 99 1.17 -4.28 -17.77
CA PHE A 99 -0.03 -3.55 -18.15
C PHE A 99 0.10 -2.05 -17.84
N TYR A 100 0.56 -1.74 -16.62
CA TYR A 100 1.00 -0.40 -16.24
C TYR A 100 2.44 -0.43 -15.74
N GLY A 101 3.27 0.46 -16.28
CA GLY A 101 4.63 0.67 -15.83
C GLY A 101 4.78 1.82 -14.82
N PRO A 102 6.01 2.10 -14.39
CA PRO A 102 6.35 3.15 -13.43
C PRO A 102 5.85 4.53 -13.83
N ASP A 103 5.86 4.85 -15.13
CA ASP A 103 5.42 6.17 -15.62
C ASP A 103 3.88 6.34 -15.56
N GLN A 104 3.15 5.22 -15.52
CA GLN A 104 1.69 5.21 -15.49
C GLN A 104 1.16 5.11 -14.06
N VAL A 105 1.81 4.33 -13.19
CA VAL A 105 1.43 4.19 -11.77
C VAL A 105 2.08 5.26 -10.90
N GLY A 106 3.33 5.63 -11.20
CA GLY A 106 4.12 6.57 -10.42
C GLY A 106 4.66 5.98 -9.11
N ALA A 107 4.61 6.79 -8.07
CA ALA A 107 4.87 6.39 -6.69
C ALA A 107 3.55 6.19 -5.95
N LEU A 108 3.53 5.22 -5.04
CA LEU A 108 2.41 4.98 -4.13
C LEU A 108 2.83 5.42 -2.73
N ASP A 109 2.23 6.51 -2.27
CA ASP A 109 2.34 6.93 -0.88
C ASP A 109 1.51 6.01 0.03
N LEU A 110 1.79 6.06 1.33
CA LEU A 110 1.03 5.33 2.35
C LEU A 110 -0.48 5.50 2.18
N GLY A 111 -1.21 4.39 2.20
CA GLY A 111 -2.67 4.37 2.16
C GLY A 111 -3.22 4.05 0.77
N HIS A 112 -4.40 4.60 0.44
CA HIS A 112 -5.19 4.17 -0.71
C HIS A 112 -4.87 5.00 -1.96
N THR A 113 -4.63 4.32 -3.08
CA THR A 113 -4.45 4.93 -4.39
C THR A 113 -5.42 4.31 -5.40
N CYS A 114 -6.01 5.12 -6.29
CA CYS A 114 -6.85 4.64 -7.37
C CYS A 114 -6.27 5.06 -8.73
N ILE A 115 -6.06 4.08 -9.61
CA ILE A 115 -5.53 4.29 -10.97
C ILE A 115 -6.56 3.84 -12.03
N THR A 116 -6.47 4.43 -13.22
CA THR A 116 -7.36 4.20 -14.37
C THR A 116 -6.62 3.63 -15.55
#